data_AF-A0A7R9MX67-F1
#
_entry.id   AF-A0A7R9MX67-F1
#
_cell.length_a   1.000
_cell.length_b   1.000
_cell.length_c   1.000
_cell.angle_alpha   90.00
_cell.angle_beta   90.00
_cell.angle_gamma   90.00
#
_symmetry.space_group_name_H-M   'P 1'
#
loop_
_entity.id
_entity.type
_entity.pdbx_description
1 polymer ?
#
loop_
_entity_poly.entity_id
_entity_poly.type
_entity_poly.pdbx_seq_one_letter_code
_entity_poly.pdbx_strand_id
1 'polypeptide(L)'
;MDNKHHCQTTAAQLKDLMLSNGCSVIALGNGTGCRRFENFLLNYKKSGYFNPIDVKYKIINESGVSYYSVTNEAKASLPHFHEQMIGAISIARRLIDPLSELVKVDPKRLQVGMYMKDIDQNDVKRAFHEVAVECVSFCGVDVNVAS
;
A
#
# COMPACT_ATOMS: atom_id res chain seq x y z
N MET A 1 -7.10 -10.68 -29.66
CA MET A 1 -8.18 -11.31 -28.86
C MET A 1 -7.65 -11.77 -27.49
N ASP A 2 -6.49 -11.25 -27.07
CA ASP A 2 -5.64 -11.88 -26.04
C ASP A 2 -5.90 -11.37 -24.61
N ASN A 3 -6.57 -10.22 -24.48
CA ASN A 3 -6.81 -9.58 -23.19
C ASN A 3 -7.83 -10.33 -22.32
N LYS A 4 -8.82 -11.01 -22.91
CA LYS A 4 -9.89 -11.71 -22.15
C LYS A 4 -9.39 -12.99 -21.47
N HIS A 5 -8.54 -13.77 -22.14
CA HIS A 5 -7.97 -14.97 -21.55
C HIS A 5 -7.03 -14.65 -20.40
N HIS A 6 -6.16 -13.65 -20.56
CA HIS A 6 -5.26 -13.23 -19.48
C HIS A 6 -6.03 -12.77 -18.24
N CYS A 7 -7.10 -12.00 -18.42
CA CYS A 7 -7.95 -11.54 -17.30
C CYS A 7 -8.61 -12.69 -16.53
N GLN A 8 -9.03 -13.77 -17.20
CA GLN A 8 -9.62 -14.92 -16.52
C GLN A 8 -8.58 -15.70 -15.72
N THR A 9 -7.37 -15.89 -16.26
CA THR A 9 -6.28 -16.55 -15.54
C THR A 9 -5.89 -15.77 -14.28
N THR A 10 -5.80 -14.44 -14.36
CA THR A 10 -5.51 -13.59 -13.20
C THR A 10 -6.61 -13.68 -12.13
N ALA A 11 -7.89 -13.71 -12.53
CA ALA A 11 -9.00 -13.83 -11.59
C ALA A 11 -8.97 -15.16 -10.83
N ALA A 12 -8.65 -16.26 -11.52
CA ALA A 12 -8.51 -17.59 -10.92
C ALA A 12 -7.37 -17.62 -9.89
N GLN A 13 -6.18 -17.17 -10.28
CA GLN A 13 -5.03 -17.10 -9.38
C GLN A 13 -5.29 -16.24 -8.14
N LEU A 14 -5.96 -15.09 -8.33
CA LEU A 14 -6.33 -14.23 -7.22
C LEU A 14 -7.30 -14.94 -6.26
N LYS A 15 -8.31 -15.62 -6.78
CA LYS A 15 -9.27 -16.39 -5.97
C LYS A 15 -8.55 -17.48 -5.15
N ASP A 16 -7.65 -18.22 -5.78
CA ASP A 16 -6.90 -19.31 -5.13
C ASP A 16 -5.97 -18.77 -4.02
N LEU A 17 -5.30 -17.64 -4.26
CA LEU A 17 -4.49 -16.96 -3.25
C LEU A 17 -5.33 -16.47 -2.07
N MET A 18 -6.51 -15.91 -2.34
CA MET A 18 -7.42 -15.45 -1.29
C MET A 18 -7.95 -16.60 -0.44
N LEU A 19 -8.32 -17.73 -1.07
CA LEU A 19 -8.79 -18.92 -0.36
C LEU A 19 -7.68 -19.57 0.47
N SER A 20 -6.49 -19.76 -0.11
CA SER A 20 -5.37 -20.41 0.58
C SER A 20 -4.87 -19.63 1.79
N ASN A 21 -4.94 -18.28 1.76
CA ASN A 21 -4.48 -17.43 2.85
C ASN A 21 -5.61 -16.91 3.75
N GLY A 22 -6.88 -17.24 3.46
CA GLY A 22 -8.02 -16.73 4.21
C GLY A 22 -8.22 -15.21 4.09
N CYS A 23 -7.77 -14.61 2.99
CA CYS A 23 -7.85 -13.17 2.77
C CYS A 23 -9.20 -12.76 2.16
N SER A 24 -9.81 -11.71 2.70
CA SER A 24 -11.05 -11.12 2.18
C SER A 24 -10.89 -9.67 1.70
N VAL A 25 -9.76 -9.02 2.05
CA VAL A 25 -9.51 -7.61 1.76
C VAL A 25 -8.28 -7.43 0.87
N ILE A 26 -8.41 -6.59 -0.15
CA ILE A 26 -7.34 -6.25 -1.09
C ILE A 26 -6.94 -4.79 -0.90
N ALA A 27 -5.65 -4.55 -0.62
CA ALA A 27 -5.07 -3.21 -0.64
C ALA A 27 -4.64 -2.86 -2.07
N LEU A 28 -5.18 -1.78 -2.63
CA LEU A 28 -4.84 -1.30 -3.98
C LEU A 28 -4.07 0.01 -3.89
N GLY A 29 -2.85 0.06 -4.43
CA GLY A 29 -2.12 1.33 -4.58
C GLY A 29 -2.86 2.27 -5.54
N ASN A 30 -2.90 3.56 -5.22
CA ASN A 30 -3.53 4.61 -6.03
C ASN A 30 -2.71 5.03 -7.28
N GLY A 31 -1.76 4.19 -7.70
CA GLY A 31 -0.89 4.43 -8.84
C GLY A 31 -1.45 4.06 -10.21
N THR A 32 -0.49 3.83 -11.12
CA THR A 32 -0.77 3.47 -12.51
C THR A 32 -1.55 2.16 -12.58
N GLY A 33 -2.69 2.18 -13.28
CA GLY A 33 -3.52 0.99 -13.47
C GLY A 33 -4.52 0.71 -12.35
N CYS A 34 -4.54 1.49 -11.26
CA CYS A 34 -5.50 1.33 -10.15
C CYS A 34 -6.95 1.28 -10.64
N ARG A 35 -7.38 2.27 -11.45
CA ARG A 35 -8.76 2.32 -12.00
C ARG A 35 -9.10 1.12 -12.88
N ARG A 36 -8.14 0.63 -13.66
CA ARG A 36 -8.36 -0.55 -14.53
C ARG A 36 -8.57 -1.80 -13.68
N PHE A 37 -7.77 -1.96 -12.62
CA PHE A 37 -7.87 -3.09 -11.71
C PHE A 37 -9.11 -3.02 -10.82
N GLU A 38 -9.50 -1.83 -10.37
CA GLU A 38 -10.74 -1.58 -9.65
C GLU A 38 -11.96 -2.02 -10.48
N ASN A 39 -12.03 -1.59 -11.74
CA ASN A 39 -13.10 -2.02 -12.66
C ASN A 39 -13.09 -3.54 -12.88
N PHE A 40 -11.91 -4.15 -12.99
CA PHE A 40 -11.76 -5.60 -13.06
C PHE A 40 -12.37 -6.28 -11.83
N LEU A 41 -11.99 -5.87 -10.61
CA LEU A 41 -12.53 -6.43 -9.36
C LEU A 41 -14.06 -6.26 -9.27
N LEU A 42 -14.57 -5.08 -9.61
CA LEU A 42 -16.01 -4.79 -9.57
C LEU A 42 -16.80 -5.67 -10.53
N ASN A 43 -16.28 -5.91 -11.74
CA ASN A 43 -16.94 -6.76 -12.74
C ASN A 43 -17.01 -8.22 -12.27
N TYR A 44 -15.91 -8.78 -11.76
CA TYR A 44 -15.86 -10.16 -11.26
C TYR A 44 -16.62 -10.34 -9.95
N LYS A 45 -16.69 -9.31 -9.10
CA LYS A 45 -17.54 -9.31 -7.91
C LYS A 45 -19.02 -9.35 -8.30
N LYS A 46 -19.46 -8.52 -9.25
CA LYS A 46 -20.84 -8.50 -9.75
C LYS A 46 -21.26 -9.83 -10.40
N SER A 47 -20.34 -10.53 -11.07
CA SER A 47 -20.62 -11.84 -11.64
C SER A 47 -20.62 -12.99 -10.62
N GLY A 48 -20.38 -12.71 -9.33
CA GLY A 48 -20.33 -13.73 -8.27
C GLY A 48 -19.12 -14.66 -8.35
N TYR A 49 -18.08 -14.30 -9.12
CA TYR A 49 -16.94 -15.19 -9.38
C TYR A 49 -16.15 -15.55 -8.12
N PHE A 50 -16.05 -14.59 -7.19
CA PHE A 50 -15.31 -14.75 -5.94
C PHE A 50 -16.08 -15.49 -4.85
N ASN A 51 -17.35 -15.87 -5.07
CA ASN A 51 -18.10 -16.64 -4.07
C ASN A 51 -17.37 -17.94 -3.69
N PRO A 52 -17.33 -18.30 -2.38
CA PRO A 52 -18.06 -17.70 -1.26
C PRO A 52 -17.36 -16.50 -0.56
N ILE A 53 -16.26 -15.98 -1.08
CA ILE A 53 -15.48 -14.89 -0.44
C ILE A 53 -16.16 -13.54 -0.70
N ASP A 54 -16.48 -12.78 0.36
CA ASP A 54 -16.85 -11.36 0.22
C ASP A 54 -15.60 -10.51 0.04
N VAL A 55 -15.19 -10.35 -1.22
CA VAL A 55 -14.02 -9.55 -1.58
C VAL A 55 -14.29 -8.07 -1.37
N LYS A 56 -13.50 -7.44 -0.50
CA LYS A 56 -13.47 -5.99 -0.28
C LYS A 56 -12.15 -5.45 -0.78
N TYR A 57 -12.13 -4.20 -1.22
CA TYR A 57 -10.90 -3.51 -1.55
C TYR A 57 -10.87 -2.12 -0.94
N LYS A 58 -9.67 -1.61 -0.70
CA LYS A 58 -9.43 -0.23 -0.31
C LYS A 58 -8.31 0.34 -1.15
N ILE A 59 -8.53 1.53 -1.68
CA ILE A 59 -7.47 2.29 -2.34
C ILE A 59 -6.61 2.94 -1.27
N ILE A 60 -5.30 2.70 -1.36
CA ILE A 60 -4.26 3.12 -0.43
C ILE A 60 -3.30 4.05 -1.16
N ASN A 61 -2.83 5.07 -0.46
CA ASN A 61 -1.81 5.97 -0.98
C ASN A 61 -0.48 5.21 -1.10
N GLU A 62 0.08 5.12 -2.30
CA GLU A 62 1.38 4.51 -2.58
C GLU A 62 2.55 5.51 -2.59
N SER A 63 2.30 6.78 -2.24
CA SER A 63 3.34 7.82 -2.19
C SER A 63 4.53 7.35 -1.36
N GLY A 64 5.71 7.50 -1.93
CA GLY A 64 6.98 7.13 -1.31
C GLY A 64 7.25 5.63 -1.19
N VAL A 65 6.34 4.73 -1.60
CA VAL A 65 6.55 3.26 -1.55
C VAL A 65 7.73 2.85 -2.42
N SER A 66 7.84 3.40 -3.63
CA SER A 66 8.93 3.11 -4.56
C SER A 66 10.30 3.56 -4.05
N TYR A 67 10.35 4.59 -3.21
CA TYR A 67 11.58 5.03 -2.56
C TYR A 67 11.89 4.20 -1.33
N TYR A 68 10.88 3.86 -0.53
CA TYR A 68 11.04 3.01 0.64
C TYR A 68 11.58 1.62 0.25
N SER A 69 11.08 1.02 -0.83
CA SER A 69 11.44 -0.35 -1.21
C SER A 69 12.91 -0.56 -1.58
N VAL A 70 13.63 0.51 -1.93
CA VAL A 70 15.06 0.45 -2.27
C VAL A 70 15.97 0.80 -1.09
N THR A 71 15.41 1.25 0.03
CA THR A 71 16.17 1.63 1.23
C THR A 71 16.84 0.41 1.89
N ASN A 72 17.93 0.66 2.61
CA ASN A 72 18.65 -0.39 3.33
C ASN A 72 17.81 -0.93 4.48
N GLU A 73 17.03 -0.07 5.12
CA GLU A 73 16.11 -0.39 6.21
C GLU A 73 15.02 -1.36 5.73
N ALA A 74 14.40 -1.07 4.58
CA ALA A 74 13.40 -1.95 4.00
C ALA A 74 14.00 -3.31 3.62
N LYS A 75 15.20 -3.32 2.99
CA LYS A 75 15.94 -4.54 2.64
C LYS A 75 16.36 -5.34 3.88
N ALA A 76 16.73 -4.68 4.98
CA ALA A 76 17.04 -5.34 6.24
C ALA A 76 15.81 -5.97 6.89
N SER A 77 14.64 -5.30 6.81
CA SER A 77 13.38 -5.82 7.36
C SER A 77 12.78 -6.98 6.54
N LEU A 78 13.09 -7.05 5.24
CA LEU A 78 12.52 -7.99 4.28
C LEU A 78 13.61 -8.55 3.34
N PRO A 79 14.62 -9.27 3.85
CA PRO A 79 15.84 -9.62 3.09
C PRO A 79 15.60 -10.61 1.94
N HIS A 80 14.52 -11.37 1.98
CA HIS A 80 14.20 -12.38 0.97
C HIS A 80 13.29 -11.87 -0.16
N PHE A 81 12.90 -10.60 -0.13
CA PHE A 81 11.95 -10.03 -1.08
C PHE A 81 12.62 -9.04 -2.04
N HIS A 82 12.21 -9.09 -3.31
CA HIS A 82 12.60 -8.07 -4.30
C HIS A 82 11.89 -6.74 -4.04
N GLU A 83 12.45 -5.65 -4.56
CA GLU A 83 11.98 -4.28 -4.33
C GLU A 83 10.49 -4.08 -4.67
N GLN A 84 9.99 -4.74 -5.71
CA GLN A 84 8.58 -4.71 -6.09
C GLN A 84 7.67 -5.37 -5.04
N MET A 85 8.10 -6.51 -4.48
CA MET A 85 7.36 -7.24 -3.45
C MET A 85 7.37 -6.46 -2.13
N ILE A 86 8.51 -5.85 -1.78
CA ILE A 86 8.62 -4.96 -0.61
C ILE A 86 7.63 -3.80 -0.76
N GLY A 87 7.50 -3.23 -1.96
CA GLY A 87 6.51 -2.19 -2.25
C GLY A 87 5.07 -2.65 -2.03
N ALA A 88 4.71 -3.82 -2.55
CA ALA A 88 3.38 -4.41 -2.35
C ALA A 88 3.09 -4.71 -0.87
N ILE A 89 4.08 -5.21 -0.12
CA ILE A 89 3.98 -5.43 1.33
C ILE A 89 3.76 -4.11 2.06
N SER A 90 4.46 -3.04 1.68
CA SER A 90 4.26 -1.72 2.29
C SER A 90 2.84 -1.19 2.07
N ILE A 91 2.29 -1.35 0.86
CA ILE A 91 0.88 -0.97 0.56
C ILE A 91 -0.10 -1.77 1.44
N ALA A 92 0.13 -3.08 1.61
CA ALA A 92 -0.69 -3.92 2.47
C ALA A 92 -0.58 -3.53 3.95
N ARG A 93 0.62 -3.23 4.44
CA ARG A 93 0.85 -2.78 5.82
C ARG A 93 0.19 -1.45 6.12
N ARG A 94 0.19 -0.50 5.17
CA ARG A 94 -0.53 0.78 5.30
C ARG A 94 -2.04 0.61 5.48
N LEU A 95 -2.64 -0.47 4.99
CA LEU A 95 -4.06 -0.76 5.23
C LEU A 95 -4.31 -1.22 6.68
N ILE A 96 -3.35 -1.94 7.27
CA ILE A 96 -3.46 -2.48 8.64
C ILE A 96 -3.16 -1.39 9.66
N ASP A 97 -2.01 -0.72 9.51
CA ASP A 97 -1.55 0.36 10.36
C ASP A 97 -0.86 1.43 9.49
N PRO A 98 -1.60 2.47 9.09
CA PRO A 98 -1.04 3.55 8.29
C PRO A 98 0.09 4.27 9.02
N LEU A 99 0.00 4.48 10.33
CA LEU A 99 0.91 5.34 11.07
C LEU A 99 2.31 4.70 11.13
N SER A 100 2.40 3.45 11.57
CA SER A 100 3.71 2.76 11.68
C SER A 100 4.40 2.55 10.34
N GLU A 101 3.65 2.50 9.24
CA GLU A 101 4.25 2.33 7.92
C GLU A 101 4.60 3.67 7.24
N LEU A 102 3.83 4.74 7.47
CA LEU A 102 4.09 6.06 6.89
C LEU A 102 5.32 6.74 7.52
N VAL A 103 5.61 6.50 8.80
CA VAL A 103 6.80 7.06 9.48
C VAL A 103 8.12 6.52 8.93
N LYS A 104 8.11 5.36 8.24
CA LYS A 104 9.30 4.76 7.61
C LYS A 104 9.69 5.45 6.30
N VAL A 105 8.83 6.30 5.76
CA VAL A 105 9.02 6.98 4.49
C VAL A 105 9.58 8.37 4.72
N ASP A 106 10.58 8.78 3.93
CA ASP A 106 11.09 10.15 3.96
C ASP A 106 9.92 11.14 3.69
N PRO A 107 9.67 12.11 4.60
CA PRO A 107 8.63 13.12 4.44
C PRO A 107 8.61 13.80 3.07
N LYS A 108 9.79 14.03 2.48
CA LYS A 108 9.94 14.65 1.15
C LYS A 108 9.31 13.83 0.02
N ARG A 109 9.15 12.52 0.22
CA ARG A 109 8.69 11.56 -0.78
C ARG A 109 7.20 11.27 -0.69
N LEU A 110 6.53 11.66 0.40
CA LEU A 110 5.10 11.44 0.59
C LEU A 110 4.21 12.26 -0.35
N GLN A 111 4.77 13.26 -1.06
CA GLN A 111 4.13 14.00 -2.16
C GLN A 111 2.66 14.34 -1.88
N VAL A 112 2.43 15.04 -0.76
CA VAL A 112 1.09 15.38 -0.28
C VAL A 112 0.48 16.61 -0.97
N GLY A 113 1.26 17.30 -1.82
CA GLY A 113 0.82 18.48 -2.54
C GLY A 113 1.58 18.70 -3.85
N MET A 114 0.95 19.41 -4.79
CA MET A 114 1.48 19.62 -6.15
C MET A 114 2.79 20.43 -6.17
N TYR A 115 2.89 21.46 -5.33
CA TYR A 115 4.02 22.39 -5.28
C TYR A 115 5.04 22.04 -4.19
N MET A 116 4.99 20.82 -3.63
CA MET A 116 5.87 20.42 -2.53
C MET A 116 7.37 20.46 -2.89
N LYS A 117 7.68 20.39 -4.19
CA LYS A 117 9.05 20.52 -4.71
C LYS A 117 9.53 21.97 -4.83
N ASP A 118 8.59 22.92 -4.83
CA ASP A 118 8.85 24.35 -5.03
C ASP A 118 8.98 25.11 -3.69
N ILE A 119 8.80 24.41 -2.58
CA ILE A 119 8.87 24.94 -1.21
C ILE A 119 10.20 24.52 -0.57
N ASP A 120 10.69 25.31 0.39
CA ASP A 120 11.86 24.95 1.20
C ASP A 120 11.66 23.58 1.87
N GLN A 121 12.57 22.69 1.54
CA GLN A 121 12.59 21.31 1.99
C GLN A 121 12.84 21.15 3.49
N ASN A 122 13.44 22.14 4.13
CA ASN A 122 13.63 22.17 5.57
C ASN A 122 12.33 22.52 6.30
N ASP A 123 11.56 23.48 5.77
CA ASP A 123 10.26 23.85 6.32
C ASP A 123 9.26 22.69 6.21
N VAL A 124 9.23 22.03 5.05
CA VAL A 124 8.40 20.84 4.82
C VAL A 124 8.74 19.72 5.80
N LYS A 125 10.03 19.47 6.04
CA LYS A 125 10.47 18.45 7.00
C LYS A 125 10.06 18.80 8.42
N ARG A 126 10.22 20.06 8.83
CA ARG A 126 9.83 20.54 10.17
C ARG A 126 8.33 20.38 10.38
N ALA A 127 7.51 20.87 9.45
CA ALA A 127 6.06 20.76 9.54
C ALA A 127 5.59 19.30 9.60
N PHE A 128 6.18 18.42 8.78
CA PHE A 128 5.85 16.99 8.84
C PHE A 128 6.24 16.37 10.17
N HIS A 129 7.43 16.71 10.70
CA HIS A 129 7.88 16.21 12.00
C HIS A 129 6.94 16.64 13.13
N GLU A 130 6.50 17.89 13.15
CA GLU A 130 5.53 18.40 14.13
C GLU A 130 4.22 17.60 14.09
N VAL A 131 3.64 17.42 12.90
CA VAL A 131 2.41 16.62 12.74
C VAL A 131 2.63 15.14 13.10
N ALA A 132 3.78 14.56 12.76
CA ALA A 132 4.08 13.18 13.11
C ALA A 132 4.18 13.00 14.63
N VAL A 133 4.84 13.92 15.33
CA VAL A 133 4.93 13.91 16.80
C VAL A 133 3.55 14.05 17.42
N GLU A 134 2.70 14.95 16.93
CA GLU A 134 1.32 15.10 17.42
C GLU A 134 0.50 13.82 17.21
N CYS A 135 0.53 13.24 16.00
CA CYS A 135 -0.19 12.01 15.68
C CYS A 135 0.27 10.82 16.54
N VAL A 136 1.58 10.64 16.71
CA VAL A 136 2.14 9.55 17.52
C VAL A 136 1.82 9.77 19.00
N SER A 137 1.92 11.00 19.50
CA SER A 137 1.58 11.34 20.89
C SER A 137 0.10 11.14 21.18
N PHE A 138 -0.77 11.42 20.21
CA PHE A 138 -2.21 11.22 20.34
C PHE A 138 -2.62 9.75 20.32
N CYS A 139 -2.07 8.95 19.39
CA CYS A 139 -2.38 7.52 19.30
C CYS A 139 -1.76 6.70 20.44
N GLY A 140 -0.62 7.14 20.97
CA GLY A 140 0.20 6.35 21.89
C GLY A 140 0.97 5.24 21.17
N VAL A 141 1.96 4.68 21.87
CA VAL A 141 2.83 3.62 21.33
C VAL A 141 2.98 2.50 22.34
N ASP A 142 2.80 1.25 21.91
CA ASP A 142 3.17 0.09 22.70
C ASP A 142 4.68 -0.14 22.60
N VAL A 143 5.37 0.09 23.71
CA VAL A 143 6.84 -0.01 23.82
C VAL A 143 7.36 -1.42 23.50
N ASN A 144 6.52 -2.46 23.64
CA ASN A 144 6.93 -3.84 23.37
C ASN A 144 6.87 -4.22 21.88
N VAL A 145 6.18 -3.42 21.06
CA VAL A 145 5.92 -3.71 19.65
C VAL A 145 6.46 -2.63 18.72
N ALA A 146 6.82 -1.45 19.26
CA ALA A 146 7.39 -0.35 18.50
C ALA A 146 8.66 -0.75 17.74
N SER A 147 8.74 -0.38 16.46
CA SER A 147 9.85 -0.67 15.54
C SER A 147 10.61 0.58 15.14
#